data_AF-A0A559K026-F1
#
_entry.id   AF-A0A559K026-F1
#
_cell.length_a   1.000
_cell.length_b   1.000
_cell.length_c   1.000
_cell.angle_alpha   90.00
_cell.angle_beta   90.00
_cell.angle_gamma   90.00
#
_symmetry.space_group_name_H-M   'P 1'
#
loop_
_entity.id
_entity.type
_entity.pdbx_description
1 polymer ?
#
loop_
_entity_poly.entity_id
_entity_poly.type
_entity_poly.pdbx_seq_one_letter_code
_entity_poly.pdbx_strand_id
1 'polypeptide(L)' 'MGISEERLAEIRQSLREKDVMDGGPSIGIVNVHRRIQYLFGASYGITIDSQAEQGAVVQICLPLTGLTSMTEERRTNVV' A
#
# COMPACT_ATOMS: atom_id res chain seq x y z
N MET A 1 -13.97 3.77 -19.03
CA MET A 1 -13.14 2.98 -18.08
C MET A 1 -12.56 3.91 -17.03
N GLY A 2 -12.88 3.76 -15.75
CA GLY A 2 -12.44 4.66 -14.68
C GLY A 2 -13.38 4.60 -13.48
N ILE A 3 -12.99 5.19 -12.35
CA ILE A 3 -13.81 5.28 -11.14
C ILE A 3 -14.44 6.68 -11.11
N SER A 4 -15.74 6.77 -10.83
CA SER A 4 -16.40 8.07 -10.63
C SER A 4 -15.82 8.79 -9.40
N GLU A 5 -15.85 10.11 -9.38
CA GLU A 5 -15.32 10.88 -8.24
C GLU A 5 -16.00 10.49 -6.91
N GLU A 6 -17.32 10.27 -6.95
CA GLU A 6 -18.10 9.78 -5.80
C GLU A 6 -17.56 8.44 -5.28
N ARG A 7 -17.36 7.48 -6.18
CA ARG A 7 -16.85 6.16 -5.83
C ARG A 7 -15.39 6.22 -5.35
N LEU A 8 -14.58 7.11 -5.93
CA LEU A 8 -13.20 7.34 -5.50
C LEU A 8 -13.15 7.95 -4.09
N ALA A 9 -14.05 8.89 -3.79
CA ALA A 9 -14.19 9.48 -2.47
C ALA A 9 -14.58 8.45 -1.40
N GLU A 10 -15.53 7.55 -1.70
CA GLU A 10 -15.90 6.43 -0.83
C GLU A 10 -14.71 5.49 -0.53
N ILE A 11 -13.94 5.15 -1.56
CA ILE A 11 -12.75 4.29 -1.41
C ILE A 11 -11.70 5.00 -0.55
N ARG A 12 -11.44 6.29 -0.82
CA ARG A 12 -10.48 7.10 -0.05
C ARG A 12 -10.92 7.26 1.41
N GLN A 13 -12.22 7.41 1.66
CA GLN A 13 -12.75 7.46 3.02
C GLN A 13 -12.56 6.12 3.73
N SER A 14 -12.88 5.01 3.06
CA SER A 14 -12.69 3.64 3.59
C SER A 14 -11.23 3.31 3.90
N LEU A 15 -10.27 3.91 3.18
CA LEU A 15 -8.84 3.77 3.45
C LEU A 15 -8.38 4.58 4.67
N ARG A 16 -9.06 5.70 4.99
CA ARG A 16 -8.78 6.53 6.17
C ARG A 16 -9.44 5.99 7.44
N GLU A 17 -10.66 5.46 7.31
CA GLU A 17 -11.41 4.94 8.44
C GLU A 17 -10.86 3.58 8.90
N LYS A 18 -10.42 3.53 10.16
CA LYS A 18 -9.90 2.29 10.79
C LYS A 18 -11.00 1.25 11.03
N ASP A 19 -12.26 1.69 11.12
CA ASP A 19 -13.44 0.87 11.41
C ASP A 19 -14.40 0.81 10.22
N VAL A 20 -13.93 0.36 9.05
CA VAL A 20 -14.88 -0.16 8.05
C VAL A 20 -15.26 -1.56 8.52
N MET A 21 -16.32 -1.63 9.33
CA MET A 21 -17.04 -2.86 9.70
C MET A 21 -18.01 -3.30 8.60
N ASP A 22 -18.21 -2.47 7.58
CA ASP A 22 -19.17 -2.75 6.51
C ASP A 22 -18.47 -3.27 5.25
N GLY A 23 -18.81 -4.52 4.90
CA GLY A 23 -18.30 -5.24 3.75
C GLY A 23 -18.73 -4.63 2.41
N GLY A 24 -18.20 -3.46 2.06
CA GLY A 24 -18.42 -2.83 0.76
C GLY A 24 -17.57 -3.41 -0.38
N PRO A 25 -17.79 -3.00 -1.65
CA PRO A 25 -17.08 -3.54 -2.82
C PRO A 25 -15.55 -3.31 -2.84
N SER A 26 -15.02 -2.59 -1.85
CA SER A 26 -13.61 -2.16 -1.72
C SER A 26 -12.83 -2.95 -0.66
N ILE A 27 -13.42 -4.01 -0.06
CA ILE A 27 -12.82 -4.80 1.04
C ILE A 27 -11.37 -5.21 0.74
N GLY A 28 -11.09 -5.64 -0.50
CA GLY A 28 -9.77 -6.14 -0.87
C GLY A 28 -8.64 -5.12 -0.66
N ILE A 29 -8.80 -3.91 -1.21
CA ILE A 29 -7.78 -2.86 -1.11
C ILE A 29 -7.68 -2.35 0.33
N VAL A 30 -8.80 -2.18 1.02
CA VAL A 30 -8.83 -1.73 2.43
C VAL A 30 -8.10 -2.73 3.32
N ASN A 31 -8.33 -4.03 3.13
CA ASN A 31 -7.64 -5.08 3.90
C ASN A 31 -6.13 -5.05 3.67
N VAL A 32 -5.69 -4.90 2.42
CA VAL A 32 -4.26 -4.81 2.12
C VAL A 32 -3.64 -3.55 2.72
N HIS A 33 -4.29 -2.38 2.56
CA HIS A 33 -3.83 -1.12 3.16
C HIS A 33 -3.68 -1.24 4.68
N ARG A 34 -4.69 -1.76 5.38
CA ARG A 34 -4.64 -1.98 6.83
C ARG A 34 -3.55 -2.97 7.22
N ARG A 35 -3.38 -4.06 6.47
CA ARG A 35 -2.36 -5.07 6.77
C ARG A 35 -0.96 -4.46 6.65
N ILE A 36 -0.72 -3.66 5.62
CA ILE A 36 0.55 -2.93 5.43
C ILE A 36 0.77 -1.96 6.59
N GLN A 37 -0.21 -1.14 6.94
CA GLN A 37 -0.09 -0.19 8.05
C GLN A 37 0.13 -0.87 9.40
N TYR A 38 -0.54 -2.00 9.63
CA TYR A 38 -0.39 -2.80 10.84
C TYR A 38 1.02 -3.39 10.96
N LEU A 39 1.61 -3.85 9.85
CA LEU A 39 2.93 -4.47 9.84
C LEU A 39 4.08 -3.46 9.85
N PHE A 40 3.93 -2.33 9.15
CA PHE A 40 5.03 -1.43 8.84
C PHE A 40 4.83 0.01 9.34
N GLY A 41 3.65 0.34 9.84
CA GLY A 41 3.29 1.67 10.34
C GLY A 41 2.48 2.50 9.34
N ALA A 42 1.89 3.59 9.84
CA ALA A 42 0.93 4.42 9.11
C ALA A 42 1.51 5.16 7.88
N SER A 43 2.84 5.25 7.77
CA SER A 43 3.54 5.83 6.61
C SER A 43 3.50 4.94 5.36
N TYR A 44 3.11 3.68 5.51
CA TYR A 44 3.02 2.70 4.42
C TYR A 44 1.56 2.36 4.13
N GLY A 45 1.28 1.82 2.94
CA GLY A 45 -0.08 1.46 2.57
C GLY A 45 -0.34 1.54 1.08
N ILE A 46 -1.60 1.78 0.74
CA ILE A 46 -2.10 1.94 -0.63
C ILE A 46 -2.71 3.33 -0.81
N THR A 47 -2.42 3.98 -1.94
CA THR A 47 -3.11 5.18 -2.43
C THR A 47 -3.71 4.92 -3.81
N ILE A 48 -4.82 5.60 -4.11
CA ILE A 48 -5.56 5.41 -5.37
C ILE A 48 -5.91 6.78 -5.93
N ASP A 49 -5.59 6.94 -7.21
CA ASP A 49 -5.96 8.07 -8.04
C ASP A 49 -6.66 7.55 -9.29
N SER A 50 -7.83 8.08 -9.61
CA SER A 50 -8.58 7.65 -10.79
C SER A 50 -9.32 8.84 -11.35
N GLN A 51 -9.49 8.85 -12.67
CA GLN A 51 -10.39 9.78 -13.33
C GLN A 51 -11.37 8.96 -14.17
N ALA A 52 -12.62 9.42 -14.20
CA ALA A 52 -13.64 8.84 -15.06
C ALA A 52 -13.13 8.80 -16.50
N GLU A 53 -13.35 7.67 -17.17
CA GLU A 53 -12.96 7.43 -18.56
C GLU A 53 -11.45 7.41 -18.86
N GLN A 54 -10.58 7.65 -17.88
CA GLN A 54 -9.12 7.63 -18.01
C GLN A 54 -8.44 6.49 -17.24
N GLY A 55 -9.20 5.64 -16.54
CA GLY A 55 -8.68 4.51 -15.76
C GLY A 55 -8.32 4.88 -14.31
N ALA A 56 -7.56 3.99 -13.66
CA ALA A 56 -7.17 4.13 -12.25
C ALA A 56 -5.69 3.78 -12.07
N VAL A 57 -5.01 4.57 -11.24
CA VAL A 57 -3.64 4.40 -10.76
C VAL A 57 -3.71 3.98 -9.30
N VAL A 58 -3.10 2.84 -8.99
CA VAL A 58 -2.98 2.32 -7.62
C VAL A 58 -1.50 2.27 -7.26
N GLN A 59 -1.13 2.96 -6.19
CA GLN A 59 0.25 2.97 -5.67
C GLN A 59 0.31 2.23 -4.35
N ILE A 60 1.36 1.41 -4.18
CA ILE A 60 1.62 0.64 -2.97
C ILE A 60 2.97 1.07 -2.41
N CYS A 61 3.01 1.51 -1.16
CA CYS A 61 4.22 1.87 -0.43
C CYS A 61 4.53 0.80 0.61
N LEU A 62 5.70 0.18 0.49
CA LEU A 62 6.22 -0.85 1.39
C LEU A 62 7.65 -0.49 1.81
N PRO A 63 8.09 -0.90 3.01
CA PRO A 63 9.48 -0.73 3.40
C PRO A 63 10.38 -1.67 2.60
N LEU A 64 11.58 -1.19 2.27
CA LEU A 64 12.62 -2.01 1.66
C LEU A 64 13.34 -2.82 2.75
N THR A 65 12.75 -3.95 3.15
CA THR A 65 13.41 -4.91 4.05
C THR A 65 14.31 -5.85 3.25
N GLY A 66 15.63 -5.81 3.48
CA GLY A 66 16.59 -6.67 2.79
C GLY A 66 17.82 -5.96 2.23
N LEU A 67 17.90 -4.63 2.30
CA LEU A 67 19.18 -3.92 2.10
C LEU A 67 20.02 -3.93 3.39
N THR A 68 20.09 -5.09 4.06
CA THR A 68 21.10 -5.32 5.09
C THR A 68 22.43 -5.42 4.35
N SER A 69 23.21 -4.35 4.40
CA SER A 69 24.59 -4.21 3.92
C SER A 69 25.29 -5.53 3.64
N MET A 70 25.32 -5.93 2.37
CA MET A 70 26.33 -6.84 1.85
C MET A 70 27.62 -6.03 1.63
N THR A 71 28.16 -5.45 2.70
CA THR A 71 29.48 -4.82 2.68
C THR A 71 30.47 -5.85 3.23
N GLU A 72 30.93 -6.68 2.31
CA GLU A 72 32.24 -7.34 2.27
C GLU A 72 32.86 -7.81 3.60
N GLU A 73 32.60 -9.07 3.98
CA GLU A 73 33.65 -9.91 4.56
C GLU A 73 34.12 -10.90 3.49
N ARG A 74 34.86 -10.38 2.49
CA ARG A 74 35.70 -11.24 1.65
C ARG A 74 36.87 -11.71 2.49
N ARG A 75 36.82 -13.01 2.83
CA ARG A 75 37.95 -13.84 3.27
C ARG A 75 39.28 -13.36 2.65
N THR A 76 40.31 -13.18 3.46
CA THR A 76 41.63 -13.72 3.12
C THR A 76 42.36 -14.16 4.38
N ASN A 77 42.37 -15.48 4.54
CA ASN A 77 43.30 -16.21 5.37
C ASN A 77 44.70 -15.97 4.79
N VAL A 78 45.61 -15.37 5.55
CA VAL A 78 47.04 -15.33 5.21
C VAL A 78 47.80 -15.97 6.35
N VAL A 79 48.20 -17.21 6.06
CA VAL A 79 49.35 -18.03 6.52
C VAL A 79 49.82 -17.85 7.96
#